data_AF-A0A850ECP1-F1
#
_entry.id   AF-A0A850ECP1-F1
#
_cell.length_a   1.000
_cell.length_b   1.000
_cell.length_c   1.000
_cell.angle_alpha   90.00
_cell.angle_beta   90.00
_cell.angle_gamma   90.00
#
_symmetry.space_group_name_H-M   'P 1'
#
loop_
_entity.id
_entity.type
_entity.pdbx_description
1 polymer ?
#
loop_
_entity_poly.entity_id
_entity_poly.type
_entity_poly.pdbx_seq_one_letter_code
_entity_poly.pdbx_strand_id
1 'polypeptide(L)'
;MNKKDINQLGSVHSTQSEFEEGVTVLTKYQEVVLGQISTVLKDDYSSFPGQYAPKGLVSILRNQADTKSGYDSINATERRQALNLIRKLELQLELDFSEIEDMPSIIDRIIESENLSKMYYYVSQYDNYPANPNPTSSINKLRFGKNVGKFSVDKVHIDIYNDKVKLHWEAEGAKWHEAPVKHQSSLEERIMNALNAWTDFYHK
;
A
#
# COMPACT_ATOMS: atom_id res chain seq x y z
N MET A 1 -58.11 -9.15 4.51
CA MET A 1 -56.80 -9.37 3.85
C MET A 1 -55.83 -8.35 4.42
N ASN A 2 -54.93 -8.78 5.31
CA ASN A 2 -53.93 -7.92 5.93
C ASN A 2 -52.62 -7.98 5.16
N LYS A 3 -52.03 -6.79 4.94
CA LYS A 3 -50.77 -6.57 4.25
C LYS A 3 -49.59 -6.85 5.18
N LYS A 4 -48.66 -7.66 4.66
CA LYS A 4 -47.21 -7.55 4.78
C LYS A 4 -46.60 -7.61 6.20
N ASP A 5 -46.20 -8.83 6.58
CA ASP A 5 -44.92 -9.06 7.25
C ASP A 5 -44.10 -9.98 6.34
N ILE A 6 -43.23 -9.38 5.51
CA ILE A 6 -42.15 -10.11 4.85
C ILE A 6 -40.88 -9.64 5.54
N ASN A 7 -40.42 -10.44 6.50
CA ASN A 7 -39.06 -10.35 7.02
C ASN A 7 -38.09 -10.60 5.86
N GLN A 8 -37.47 -9.55 5.33
CA GLN A 8 -36.30 -9.69 4.46
C GLN A 8 -35.11 -10.09 5.33
N LEU A 9 -34.99 -11.38 5.60
CA LEU A 9 -33.72 -12.00 5.94
C LEU A 9 -32.83 -11.90 4.70
N GLY A 10 -31.81 -11.04 4.78
CA GLY A 10 -30.73 -10.95 3.81
C GLY A 10 -29.92 -12.24 3.81
N SER A 11 -30.41 -13.25 3.10
CA SER A 11 -29.65 -14.42 2.68
C SER A 11 -29.47 -14.30 1.17
N VAL A 12 -28.46 -13.52 0.77
CA VAL A 12 -27.99 -13.57 -0.62
C VAL A 12 -27.26 -14.90 -0.78
N HIS A 13 -27.95 -15.87 -1.39
CA HIS A 13 -27.33 -17.11 -1.83
C HIS A 13 -26.26 -16.81 -2.89
N SER A 14 -25.06 -17.32 -2.64
CA SER A 14 -23.78 -17.07 -3.30
C SER A 14 -23.61 -17.80 -4.64
N THR A 15 -24.53 -17.64 -5.59
CA THR A 15 -24.41 -18.36 -6.89
C THR A 15 -24.42 -17.48 -8.14
N GLN A 16 -24.49 -16.15 -8.02
CA GLN A 16 -24.32 -15.24 -9.17
C GLN A 16 -23.69 -13.90 -8.76
N SER A 17 -22.55 -13.93 -8.07
CA SER A 17 -21.74 -12.72 -7.94
C SER A 17 -21.10 -12.41 -9.29
N GLU A 18 -21.28 -11.19 -9.81
CA GLU A 18 -20.54 -10.71 -10.99
C GLU A 18 -19.05 -10.41 -10.67
N PHE A 19 -18.69 -10.43 -9.38
CA PHE A 19 -17.35 -10.16 -8.87
C PHE A 19 -16.55 -11.45 -8.71
N GLU A 20 -15.25 -11.36 -8.97
CA GLU A 20 -14.30 -12.48 -8.90
C GLU A 20 -14.31 -13.16 -7.51
N GLU A 21 -14.85 -14.37 -7.46
CA GLU A 21 -14.90 -15.21 -6.26
C GLU A 21 -13.51 -15.72 -5.88
N GLY A 22 -13.27 -15.88 -4.58
CA GLY A 22 -12.00 -16.39 -4.08
C GLY A 22 -11.78 -16.02 -2.61
N VAL A 23 -10.56 -16.24 -2.13
CA VAL A 23 -10.17 -15.85 -0.77
C VAL A 23 -9.04 -14.83 -0.86
N THR A 24 -9.22 -13.71 -0.18
CA THR A 24 -8.20 -12.69 0.04
C THR A 24 -7.73 -12.77 1.48
N VAL A 25 -6.45 -13.03 1.69
CA VAL A 25 -5.83 -12.95 3.01
C VAL A 25 -5.34 -11.51 3.21
N LEU A 26 -5.89 -10.83 4.22
CA LEU A 26 -5.51 -9.46 4.55
C LEU A 26 -4.41 -9.43 5.63
N THR A 27 -3.50 -8.48 5.52
CA THR A 27 -2.62 -8.09 6.63
C THR A 27 -3.41 -7.29 7.67
N LYS A 28 -2.90 -7.17 8.90
CA LYS A 28 -3.53 -6.34 9.95
C LYS A 28 -3.77 -4.90 9.49
N TYR A 29 -2.87 -4.34 8.68
CA TYR A 29 -3.02 -2.99 8.18
C TYR A 29 -4.15 -2.87 7.14
N GLN A 30 -4.26 -3.85 6.24
CA GLN A 30 -5.35 -3.93 5.27
C GLN A 30 -6.71 -4.16 5.95
N GLU A 31 -6.77 -4.94 7.04
CA GLU A 31 -7.97 -5.09 7.88
C GLU A 31 -8.43 -3.75 8.47
N VAL A 32 -7.49 -2.92 8.95
CA VAL A 32 -7.80 -1.56 9.44
C VAL A 32 -8.39 -0.70 8.33
N VAL A 33 -7.81 -0.73 7.13
CA VAL A 33 -8.34 0.01 5.96
C VAL A 33 -9.75 -0.48 5.59
N LEU A 34 -9.99 -1.79 5.59
CA LEU A 34 -11.32 -2.36 5.35
C LEU A 34 -12.33 -1.91 6.41
N GLY A 35 -11.94 -1.87 7.69
CA GLY A 35 -12.78 -1.35 8.78
C GLY A 35 -13.14 0.13 8.61
N GLN A 36 -12.20 0.95 8.10
CA GLN A 36 -12.47 2.34 7.77
C GLN A 36 -13.46 2.46 6.60
N ILE A 37 -13.34 1.62 5.57
CA ILE A 37 -14.29 1.56 4.45
C ILE A 37 -15.69 1.21 4.97
N SER A 38 -15.79 0.16 5.79
CA SER A 38 -17.03 -0.26 6.46
C SER A 38 -17.68 0.89 7.25
N THR A 39 -16.89 1.65 8.00
CA THR A 39 -17.37 2.79 8.77
C THR A 39 -17.94 3.89 7.87
N VAL A 40 -17.23 4.27 6.80
CA VAL A 40 -17.68 5.33 5.88
C VAL A 40 -18.91 4.90 5.08
N LEU A 41 -18.98 3.64 4.68
CA LEU A 41 -20.11 3.07 3.93
C LEU A 41 -21.26 2.59 4.84
N LYS A 42 -21.11 2.70 6.17
CA LYS A 42 -22.13 2.33 7.16
C LYS A 42 -22.60 0.89 6.98
N ASP A 43 -21.65 -0.03 6.80
CA ASP A 43 -21.92 -1.45 6.57
C ASP A 43 -20.76 -2.34 7.05
N ASP A 44 -21.02 -3.62 7.25
CA ASP A 44 -20.01 -4.59 7.67
C ASP A 44 -19.51 -5.42 6.48
N TYR A 45 -18.23 -5.25 6.14
CA TYR A 45 -17.57 -5.96 5.05
C TYR A 45 -16.52 -6.96 5.55
N SER A 46 -16.50 -7.26 6.85
CA SER A 46 -15.53 -8.20 7.46
C SER A 46 -15.57 -9.60 6.82
N SER A 47 -16.71 -10.00 6.25
CA SER A 47 -16.88 -11.29 5.58
C SER A 47 -16.41 -11.33 4.12
N PHE A 48 -16.25 -10.17 3.47
CA PHE A 48 -15.92 -10.09 2.04
C PHE A 48 -14.58 -10.72 1.66
N PRO A 49 -13.49 -10.60 2.46
CA PRO A 49 -12.22 -11.25 2.14
C PRO A 49 -12.32 -12.78 2.06
N GLY A 50 -13.29 -13.40 2.75
CA GLY A 50 -13.55 -14.83 2.67
C GLY A 50 -14.37 -15.26 1.45
N GLN A 51 -14.88 -14.32 0.66
CA GLN A 51 -15.80 -14.56 -0.47
C GLN A 51 -15.21 -14.13 -1.81
N TYR A 52 -14.35 -13.11 -1.81
CA TYR A 52 -13.82 -12.51 -3.04
C TYR A 52 -12.29 -12.59 -3.13
N ALA A 53 -11.79 -12.87 -4.33
CA ALA A 53 -10.38 -12.69 -4.69
C ALA A 53 -10.01 -11.19 -4.65
N PRO A 54 -8.72 -10.80 -4.63
CA PRO A 54 -8.33 -9.40 -4.43
C PRO A 54 -9.01 -8.41 -5.39
N LYS A 55 -9.08 -8.77 -6.68
CA LYS A 55 -9.77 -7.95 -7.69
C LYS A 55 -11.28 -7.90 -7.49
N GLY A 56 -11.88 -9.03 -7.11
CA GLY A 56 -13.30 -9.12 -6.76
C GLY A 56 -13.66 -8.25 -5.57
N LEU A 57 -12.84 -8.31 -4.51
CA LEU A 57 -13.01 -7.54 -3.27
C LEU A 57 -13.01 -6.03 -3.56
N VAL A 58 -12.04 -5.55 -4.34
CA VAL A 58 -11.99 -4.13 -4.73
C VAL A 58 -13.21 -3.75 -5.57
N SER A 59 -13.63 -4.62 -6.49
CA SER A 59 -14.75 -4.36 -7.40
C SER A 59 -16.09 -4.28 -6.66
N ILE A 60 -16.37 -5.21 -5.73
CA ILE A 60 -17.59 -5.17 -4.92
C ILE A 60 -17.61 -3.93 -4.01
N LEU A 61 -16.50 -3.56 -3.39
CA LEU A 61 -16.44 -2.37 -2.53
C LEU A 61 -16.71 -1.06 -3.31
N ARG A 62 -16.21 -0.95 -4.56
CA ARG A 62 -16.55 0.17 -5.45
C ARG A 62 -18.04 0.19 -5.78
N ASN A 63 -18.60 -0.97 -6.14
CA ASN A 63 -20.02 -1.11 -6.41
C ASN A 63 -20.89 -0.70 -5.21
N GLN A 64 -20.48 -1.06 -3.99
CA GLN A 64 -21.15 -0.64 -2.75
C GLN A 64 -21.10 0.88 -2.54
N ALA A 65 -19.95 1.51 -2.78
CA ALA A 65 -19.81 2.97 -2.67
C ALA A 65 -20.73 3.71 -3.66
N ASP A 66 -20.79 3.23 -4.91
CA ASP A 66 -21.64 3.83 -5.94
C ASP A 66 -23.13 3.60 -5.68
N THR A 67 -23.49 2.38 -5.26
CA THR A 67 -24.88 2.01 -4.96
C THR A 67 -25.41 2.79 -3.76
N LYS A 68 -24.66 2.87 -2.67
CA LYS A 68 -25.07 3.64 -1.47
C LYS A 68 -25.15 5.13 -1.75
N SER A 69 -24.30 5.67 -2.62
CA SER A 69 -24.40 7.06 -3.06
C SER A 69 -25.61 7.29 -3.97
N GLY A 70 -25.96 6.33 -4.83
CA GLY A 70 -27.14 6.42 -5.70
C GLY A 70 -28.46 6.35 -4.94
N TYR A 71 -28.46 5.72 -3.77
CA TYR A 71 -29.60 5.67 -2.83
C TYR A 71 -29.55 6.73 -1.72
N ASP A 72 -28.69 7.75 -1.84
CA ASP A 72 -28.52 8.82 -0.83
C ASP A 72 -28.23 8.32 0.60
N SER A 73 -27.75 7.08 0.76
CA SER A 73 -27.38 6.50 2.06
C SER A 73 -26.05 7.05 2.59
N ILE A 74 -25.23 7.54 1.66
CA ILE A 74 -24.01 8.31 1.91
C ILE A 74 -24.00 9.57 1.05
N ASN A 75 -23.36 10.63 1.53
CA ASN A 75 -23.18 11.86 0.78
C ASN A 75 -21.93 11.84 -0.13
N ALA A 76 -21.78 12.86 -0.97
CA ALA A 76 -20.67 12.95 -1.93
C ALA A 76 -19.27 12.97 -1.26
N THR A 77 -19.16 13.53 -0.05
CA THR A 77 -17.90 13.55 0.71
C THR A 77 -17.56 12.16 1.24
N GLU A 78 -18.54 11.47 1.82
CA GLU A 78 -18.41 10.07 2.28
C GLU A 78 -18.06 9.15 1.11
N ARG A 79 -18.72 9.29 -0.06
CA ARG A 79 -18.37 8.53 -1.26
C ARG A 79 -16.92 8.75 -1.68
N ARG A 80 -16.47 10.01 -1.74
CA ARG A 80 -15.09 10.34 -2.12
C ARG A 80 -14.09 9.73 -1.14
N GLN A 81 -14.37 9.82 0.16
CA GLN A 81 -13.54 9.22 1.20
C GLN A 81 -13.48 7.69 1.04
N ALA A 82 -14.62 7.02 0.82
CA ALA A 82 -14.66 5.59 0.59
C ALA A 82 -13.84 5.18 -0.64
N LEU A 83 -13.99 5.88 -1.77
CA LEU A 83 -13.22 5.59 -2.98
C LEU A 83 -11.71 5.77 -2.80
N ASN A 84 -11.28 6.77 -2.03
CA ASN A 84 -9.86 6.95 -1.69
C ASN A 84 -9.34 5.79 -0.83
N LEU A 85 -10.10 5.35 0.17
CA LEU A 85 -9.74 4.20 1.00
C LEU A 85 -9.71 2.89 0.19
N ILE A 86 -10.67 2.70 -0.72
CA ILE A 86 -10.70 1.53 -1.62
C ILE A 86 -9.49 1.55 -2.56
N ARG A 87 -9.11 2.71 -3.09
CA ARG A 87 -7.90 2.86 -3.90
C ARG A 87 -6.63 2.55 -3.09
N LYS A 88 -6.58 2.97 -1.83
CA LYS A 88 -5.49 2.62 -0.90
C LYS A 88 -5.42 1.10 -0.69
N LEU A 89 -6.54 0.45 -0.43
CA LEU A 89 -6.62 -1.01 -0.28
C LEU A 89 -6.20 -1.75 -1.55
N GLU A 90 -6.66 -1.31 -2.72
CA GLU A 90 -6.27 -1.90 -4.01
C GLU A 90 -4.75 -1.87 -4.21
N LEU A 91 -4.12 -0.72 -3.95
CA LEU A 91 -2.66 -0.60 -4.04
C LEU A 91 -1.95 -1.49 -3.01
N GLN A 92 -2.49 -1.63 -1.79
CA GLN A 92 -1.92 -2.55 -0.79
C GLN A 92 -2.04 -4.03 -1.18
N LEU A 93 -3.04 -4.40 -1.99
CA LEU A 93 -3.21 -5.76 -2.47
C LEU A 93 -2.33 -6.07 -3.69
N GLU A 94 -1.97 -5.05 -4.48
CA GLU A 94 -1.09 -5.18 -5.64
C GLU A 94 0.40 -5.14 -5.30
N LEU A 95 0.77 -4.41 -4.25
CA LEU A 95 2.15 -4.17 -3.84
C LEU A 95 2.58 -5.14 -2.74
N ASP A 96 3.83 -5.59 -2.81
CA ASP A 96 4.41 -6.45 -1.78
C ASP A 96 5.07 -5.58 -0.70
N PHE A 97 4.47 -5.55 0.50
CA PHE A 97 5.01 -4.85 1.66
C PHE A 97 5.39 -5.80 2.80
N SER A 98 5.52 -7.10 2.52
CA SER A 98 5.74 -8.14 3.54
C SER A 98 6.97 -7.90 4.41
N GLU A 99 8.04 -7.35 3.85
CA GLU A 99 9.28 -7.05 4.60
C GLU A 99 9.22 -5.72 5.40
N ILE A 100 8.15 -4.93 5.25
CA ILE A 100 7.97 -3.63 5.93
C ILE A 100 6.57 -3.45 6.55
N GLU A 101 5.88 -4.55 6.89
CA GLU A 101 4.53 -4.52 7.45
C GLU A 101 4.40 -3.70 8.74
N ASP A 102 5.51 -3.54 9.48
CA ASP A 102 5.63 -2.77 10.70
C ASP A 102 6.01 -1.30 10.49
N MET A 103 6.16 -0.85 9.23
CA MET A 103 6.53 0.52 8.85
C MET A 103 5.39 1.24 8.11
N PRO A 104 4.26 1.53 8.77
CA PRO A 104 3.06 2.06 8.12
C PRO A 104 3.28 3.42 7.47
N SER A 105 4.22 4.23 7.97
CA SER A 105 4.49 5.55 7.41
C SER A 105 5.06 5.43 6.01
N ILE A 106 5.97 4.48 5.79
CA ILE A 106 6.57 4.21 4.47
C ILE A 106 5.51 3.69 3.51
N ILE A 107 4.70 2.73 3.96
CA ILE A 107 3.62 2.14 3.16
C ILE A 107 2.69 3.25 2.67
N ASP A 108 2.25 4.13 3.58
CA ASP A 108 1.37 5.25 3.25
C ASP A 108 2.02 6.20 2.24
N ARG A 109 3.28 6.58 2.48
CA ARG A 109 4.01 7.48 1.58
C ARG A 109 4.12 6.92 0.15
N ILE A 110 4.35 5.61 0.00
CA ILE A 110 4.45 4.96 -1.31
C ILE A 110 3.09 4.94 -2.00
N ILE A 111 2.02 4.58 -1.28
CA ILE A 111 0.67 4.48 -1.84
C ILE A 111 0.12 5.85 -2.26
N GLU A 112 0.44 6.90 -1.51
CA GLU A 112 -0.02 8.26 -1.80
C GLU A 112 0.70 8.91 -2.98
N SER A 113 1.85 8.37 -3.39
CA SER A 113 2.63 8.90 -4.50
C SER A 113 2.58 7.97 -5.71
N GLU A 114 1.94 8.45 -6.79
CA GLU A 114 1.81 7.72 -8.05
C GLU A 114 3.17 7.26 -8.62
N ASN A 115 4.23 8.04 -8.39
CA ASN A 115 5.57 7.70 -8.86
C ASN A 115 6.23 6.65 -7.98
N LEU A 116 6.07 6.74 -6.65
CA LEU A 116 6.66 5.77 -5.73
C LEU A 116 5.95 4.41 -5.84
N SER A 117 4.63 4.39 -6.01
CA SER A 117 3.84 3.15 -6.12
C SER A 117 4.16 2.32 -7.37
N LYS A 118 4.88 2.88 -8.35
CA LYS A 118 5.31 2.17 -9.57
C LYS A 118 6.63 1.42 -9.39
N MET A 119 7.37 1.71 -8.33
CA MET A 119 8.74 1.23 -8.14
C MET A 119 8.82 -0.01 -7.26
N TYR A 120 9.91 -0.74 -7.42
CA TYR A 120 10.38 -1.76 -6.48
C TYR A 120 11.63 -1.28 -5.75
N TYR A 121 11.67 -1.49 -4.45
CA TYR A 121 12.71 -0.96 -3.58
C TYR A 121 13.62 -2.07 -3.06
N TYR A 122 14.92 -1.83 -3.13
CA TYR A 122 15.96 -2.63 -2.48
C TYR A 122 16.65 -1.77 -1.45
N VAL A 123 16.41 -2.05 -0.17
CA VAL A 123 17.07 -1.34 0.93
C VAL A 123 18.22 -2.19 1.44
N SER A 124 19.42 -1.61 1.54
CA SER A 124 20.58 -2.24 2.18
C SER A 124 21.06 -1.36 3.32
N GLN A 125 21.04 -1.88 4.55
CA GLN A 125 21.56 -1.17 5.72
C GLN A 125 22.98 -1.63 6.02
N TYR A 126 23.89 -0.69 6.30
CA TYR A 126 25.28 -0.94 6.66
C TYR A 126 25.59 -0.38 8.05
N ASP A 127 26.46 -1.06 8.80
CA ASP A 127 26.83 -0.71 10.18
C ASP A 127 27.83 0.47 10.29
N ASN A 128 28.28 1.03 9.17
CA ASN A 128 29.58 1.69 9.17
C ASN A 128 29.62 3.07 9.85
N TYR A 129 30.31 3.10 10.99
CA TYR A 129 31.19 4.18 11.43
C TYR A 129 32.50 3.56 11.97
N PRO A 130 33.71 4.03 11.61
CA PRO A 130 34.20 4.53 10.32
C PRO A 130 35.44 3.71 9.89
N ALA A 131 35.39 2.92 8.82
CA ALA A 131 36.65 2.29 8.32
C ALA A 131 36.63 1.90 6.85
N ASN A 132 35.47 1.63 6.25
CA ASN A 132 35.44 1.07 4.90
C ASN A 132 34.52 1.87 3.97
N PRO A 133 35.07 2.57 2.96
CA PRO A 133 34.26 3.23 1.93
C PRO A 133 33.47 2.22 1.09
N ASN A 134 33.87 0.94 1.12
CA ASN A 134 33.24 -0.16 0.39
C ASN A 134 32.86 -1.30 1.37
N PRO A 135 31.75 -1.17 2.13
CA PRO A 135 31.28 -2.27 2.95
C PRO A 135 30.99 -3.50 2.10
N THR A 136 31.50 -4.65 2.52
CA THR A 136 31.37 -5.93 1.81
C THR A 136 30.05 -6.64 2.06
N SER A 137 29.35 -6.34 3.16
CA SER A 137 28.07 -6.96 3.52
C SER A 137 27.15 -5.98 4.25
N SER A 138 25.87 -5.96 3.87
CA SER A 138 24.84 -5.22 4.60
C SER A 138 24.35 -6.04 5.80
N ILE A 139 24.00 -5.35 6.89
CA ILE A 139 23.47 -5.95 8.12
C ILE A 139 21.97 -6.22 8.03
N ASN A 140 21.27 -5.48 7.17
CA ASN A 140 19.86 -5.70 6.88
C ASN A 140 19.63 -5.52 5.37
N LYS A 141 18.67 -6.27 4.83
CA LYS A 141 18.19 -6.14 3.46
C LYS A 141 16.68 -6.20 3.47
N LEU A 142 16.04 -5.20 2.88
CA LEU A 142 14.59 -5.18 2.70
C LEU A 142 14.23 -5.07 1.22
N ARG A 143 13.14 -5.71 0.82
CA ARG A 143 12.59 -5.67 -0.53
C ARG A 143 11.08 -5.51 -0.48
N PHE A 144 10.57 -4.49 -1.19
CA PHE A 144 9.14 -4.18 -1.18
C PHE A 144 8.74 -3.32 -2.38
N GLY A 145 7.44 -3.15 -2.58
CA GLY A 145 6.82 -2.35 -3.63
C GLY A 145 6.27 -3.20 -4.76
N LYS A 146 6.26 -2.65 -5.97
CA LYS A 146 5.65 -3.30 -7.13
C LYS A 146 6.57 -4.39 -7.64
N ASN A 147 6.18 -5.67 -7.52
CA ASN A 147 7.00 -6.76 -8.06
C ASN A 147 7.07 -6.65 -9.59
N VAL A 148 8.13 -5.99 -10.05
CA VAL A 148 8.47 -5.83 -11.45
C VAL A 148 9.50 -6.90 -11.77
N GLY A 149 9.23 -7.73 -12.78
CA GLY A 149 10.08 -8.87 -13.11
C GLY A 149 11.57 -8.54 -13.27
N LYS A 150 12.40 -9.57 -13.37
CA LYS A 150 13.88 -9.50 -13.26
C LYS A 150 14.56 -8.39 -14.08
N PHE A 151 13.99 -7.96 -15.20
CA PHE A 151 14.56 -6.99 -16.16
C PHE A 151 13.91 -5.60 -16.14
N SER A 152 13.11 -5.28 -15.14
CA SER A 152 12.52 -3.93 -15.06
C SER A 152 13.55 -2.88 -14.66
N VAL A 153 13.40 -1.69 -15.25
CA VAL A 153 14.13 -0.46 -14.91
C VAL A 153 13.50 0.27 -13.71
N ASP A 154 12.32 -0.14 -13.25
CA ASP A 154 11.58 0.49 -12.14
C ASP A 154 12.08 0.03 -10.77
N LYS A 155 13.40 -0.07 -10.60
CA LYS A 155 14.04 -0.53 -9.37
C LYS A 155 14.87 0.56 -8.74
N VAL A 156 14.65 0.77 -7.46
CA VAL A 156 15.30 1.80 -6.66
C VAL A 156 16.11 1.14 -5.55
N HIS A 157 17.40 1.40 -5.53
CA HIS A 157 18.32 1.00 -4.47
C HIS A 157 18.41 2.12 -3.44
N ILE A 158 18.27 1.76 -2.16
CA ILE A 158 18.43 2.66 -1.01
C ILE A 158 19.51 2.07 -0.10
N ASP A 159 20.69 2.66 -0.12
CA ASP A 159 21.80 2.25 0.75
C ASP A 159 21.85 3.17 1.98
N ILE A 160 21.69 2.57 3.15
CA ILE A 160 21.57 3.27 4.42
C ILE A 160 22.87 3.09 5.20
N TYR A 161 23.51 4.22 5.49
CA TYR A 161 24.69 4.32 6.34
C TYR A 161 24.34 5.08 7.64
N ASN A 162 25.30 5.17 8.55
CA ASN A 162 25.11 5.81 9.85
C ASN A 162 24.86 7.31 9.78
N ASP A 163 25.41 8.00 8.78
CA ASP A 163 25.39 9.45 8.60
C ASP A 163 24.64 9.91 7.33
N LYS A 164 24.41 9.01 6.39
CA LYS A 164 23.72 9.32 5.12
C LYS A 164 22.91 8.16 4.57
N VAL A 165 22.03 8.50 3.65
CA VAL A 165 21.40 7.55 2.74
C VAL A 165 21.85 7.87 1.32
N LYS A 166 22.08 6.83 0.54
CA LYS A 166 22.29 6.94 -0.90
C LYS A 166 21.13 6.28 -1.61
N LEU A 167 20.70 6.87 -2.70
CA LEU A 167 19.61 6.36 -3.49
C LEU A 167 20.01 6.33 -4.97
N HIS A 168 19.69 5.22 -5.62
CA HIS A 168 20.02 4.98 -7.02
C HIS A 168 18.85 4.31 -7.74
N TRP A 169 18.47 4.86 -8.88
CA TRP A 169 17.47 4.27 -9.78
C TRP A 169 18.16 3.63 -10.96
N GLU A 170 17.85 2.35 -11.20
CA GLU A 170 18.57 1.53 -12.18
C GLU A 170 18.51 2.13 -13.59
N ALA A 171 17.41 2.81 -13.94
CA ALA A 171 17.27 3.50 -15.23
C ALA A 171 18.28 4.64 -15.45
N GLU A 172 18.77 5.29 -14.38
CA GLU A 172 19.76 6.38 -14.47
C GLU A 172 21.21 5.87 -14.59
N GLY A 173 21.43 4.56 -14.61
CA GLY A 173 22.76 3.98 -14.81
C GLY A 173 23.65 4.06 -13.56
N ALA A 174 24.58 5.01 -13.48
CA ALA A 174 25.57 5.07 -12.38
C ALA A 174 25.37 6.26 -11.44
N LYS A 175 24.25 6.98 -11.55
CA LYS A 175 24.00 8.21 -10.80
C LYS A 175 23.44 7.89 -9.42
N TRP A 176 24.11 8.38 -8.39
CA TRP A 176 23.72 8.24 -6.99
C TRP A 176 23.33 9.60 -6.42
N HIS A 177 22.25 9.61 -5.65
CA HIS A 177 21.77 10.78 -4.93
C HIS A 177 21.99 10.54 -3.44
N GLU A 178 22.70 11.44 -2.77
CA GLU A 178 22.98 11.33 -1.34
C GLU A 178 22.15 12.34 -0.55
N ALA A 179 21.60 11.90 0.58
CA ALA A 179 20.93 12.76 1.53
C ALA A 179 21.46 12.51 2.96
N PRO A 180 21.68 13.57 3.76
CA PRO A 180 22.14 13.40 5.13
C PRO A 180 21.03 12.79 6.01
N VAL A 181 21.40 11.96 6.99
CA VAL A 181 20.47 11.46 8.01
C VAL A 181 21.02 11.66 9.42
N LYS A 182 20.11 11.73 10.40
CA LYS A 182 20.50 11.84 11.80
C LYS A 182 21.05 10.50 12.30
N HIS A 183 22.15 10.53 13.05
CA HIS A 183 22.79 9.31 13.51
C HIS A 183 21.90 8.40 14.38
N GLN A 184 20.91 8.97 15.09
CA GLN A 184 19.99 8.25 15.97
C GLN A 184 18.62 7.95 15.35
N SER A 185 18.41 8.24 14.06
CA SER A 185 17.10 8.00 13.44
C SER A 185 16.85 6.51 13.20
N SER A 186 15.58 6.11 13.32
CA SER A 186 15.14 4.74 13.07
C SER A 186 15.36 4.32 11.61
N LEU A 187 15.27 3.01 11.32
CA LEU A 187 15.35 2.53 9.95
C LEU A 187 14.19 3.10 9.10
N GLU A 188 12.98 3.14 9.65
CA GLU A 188 11.81 3.71 9.00
C GLU A 188 12.03 5.19 8.62
N GLU A 189 12.55 5.99 9.55
CA GLU A 189 12.86 7.41 9.31
C GLU A 189 13.95 7.60 8.24
N ARG A 190 14.95 6.72 8.17
CA ARG A 190 16.02 6.78 7.15
C ARG A 190 15.48 6.46 5.76
N ILE A 191 14.66 5.43 5.63
CA ILE A 191 14.00 5.10 4.36
C ILE A 191 13.07 6.25 3.94
N MET A 192 12.29 6.79 4.88
CA MET A 192 11.41 7.94 4.63
C MET A 192 12.19 9.16 4.10
N ASN A 193 13.34 9.48 4.72
CA ASN A 193 14.21 10.55 4.24
C ASN A 193 14.71 10.30 2.82
N ALA A 194 15.06 9.06 2.48
CA ALA A 194 15.48 8.69 1.13
C ALA A 194 14.34 8.88 0.10
N LEU A 195 13.12 8.45 0.42
CA LEU A 195 11.94 8.63 -0.44
C LEU A 195 11.56 10.11 -0.62
N ASN A 196 11.71 10.92 0.42
CA ASN A 196 11.46 12.35 0.34
C ASN A 196 12.52 13.04 -0.53
N ALA A 197 13.81 12.74 -0.32
CA ALA A 197 14.89 13.25 -1.15
C ALA A 197 14.72 12.88 -2.64
N TRP A 198 14.24 11.66 -2.91
CA TRP A 198 13.87 11.23 -4.26
C TRP A 198 12.77 12.09 -4.86
N THR A 199 11.68 12.29 -4.12
CA THR A 199 10.56 13.11 -4.59
C THR A 199 11.03 14.52 -4.91
N ASP A 200 11.81 15.13 -4.03
CA ASP A 200 12.32 16.50 -4.18
C ASP A 200 13.29 16.66 -5.37
N PHE A 201 14.01 15.61 -5.74
CA PHE A 201 14.98 15.66 -6.84
C PHE A 201 14.30 15.55 -8.22
N TYR A 202 13.29 14.69 -8.38
CA TYR A 202 12.62 14.44 -9.66
C TYR A 202 11.37 15.28 -9.91
N HIS A 203 10.88 16.00 -8.88
CA HIS A 203 9.73 16.90 -8.99
C HIS A 203 10.09 18.39 -8.92
N LYS A 204 11.37 18.74 -9.11
CA LYS A 204 11.80 20.13 -9.35
C LYS A 204 11.73 20.53 -10.81
#